data_AF-A0A1L8MY29-F1
#
_entry.id   AF-A0A1L8MY29-F1
#
_cell.length_a   1.000
_cell.length_b   1.000
_cell.length_c   1.000
_cell.angle_alpha   90.00
_cell.angle_beta   90.00
_cell.angle_gamma   90.00
#
_symmetry.space_group_name_H-M   'P 1'
#
loop_
_entity.id
_entity.type
_entity.pdbx_description
1 polymer ?
#
loop_
_entity_poly.entity_id
_entity_poly.type
_entity_poly.pdbx_seq_one_letter_code
_entity_poly.pdbx_strand_id
1 'polypeptide(L)'
;MQMDETTVQVMGEENRPDTAKSYMWLGRGGPPDKPVVVYEYHPGRKAAYITDFLDGFSGFLQTDGYQGYESALAKHRFTHPEDKIIHAGCLAHVRRNFFEASKTQKKSKSPLQALSFIKKIYQAEDNLRKQNLADETFLEKRKETVLPLFEKFKTWLDKKLTQIPPSLTMGKAVKYALNQWPFLIAYLDCASLTPDNNKAEQSIKPFVMGRNYVFKQVMCSNNSPYLKTA
;
A
#
# COMPACT_ATOMS: atom_id res chain seq x y z
N MET A 1 3.57 3.63 -9.54
CA MET A 1 2.14 3.69 -9.19
C MET A 1 1.94 3.31 -7.74
N GLN A 2 0.94 3.88 -7.07
CA GLN A 2 0.47 3.47 -5.75
C GLN A 2 -0.96 2.96 -5.88
N MET A 3 -1.29 1.86 -5.20
CA MET A 3 -2.66 1.34 -5.17
C MET A 3 -3.17 1.19 -3.74
N ASP A 4 -4.49 1.33 -3.60
CA ASP A 4 -5.23 1.14 -2.35
C ASP A 4 -6.70 0.79 -2.68
N GLU A 5 -7.44 0.33 -1.69
CA GLU A 5 -8.84 -0.03 -1.85
C GLU A 5 -9.66 0.19 -0.59
N THR A 6 -10.92 0.56 -0.79
CA THR A 6 -11.86 0.79 0.30
C THR A 6 -13.18 0.14 0.02
N THR A 7 -13.84 -0.33 1.07
CA THR A 7 -15.23 -0.77 0.98
C THR A 7 -16.14 0.42 0.67
N VAL A 8 -17.17 0.18 -0.13
CA VAL A 8 -18.33 1.06 -0.35
C VAL A 8 -19.60 0.21 -0.27
N GLN A 9 -20.73 0.84 0.07
CA GLN A 9 -22.04 0.20 0.03
C GLN A 9 -22.81 0.73 -1.18
N VAL A 10 -23.21 -0.17 -2.07
CA VAL A 10 -23.94 0.16 -3.30
C VAL A 10 -25.29 -0.54 -3.27
N MET A 11 -26.36 0.21 -3.55
CA MET A 11 -27.73 -0.30 -3.63
C MET A 11 -28.16 -0.52 -5.07
N GLY A 12 -29.07 -1.47 -5.25
CA GLY A 12 -29.65 -1.79 -6.54
C GLY A 12 -28.67 -2.51 -7.47
N GLU A 13 -27.66 -3.15 -6.88
CA GLU A 13 -26.75 -4.00 -7.64
C GLU A 13 -27.49 -5.23 -8.19
N GLU A 14 -27.40 -5.45 -9.50
CA GLU A 14 -28.05 -6.59 -10.13
C GLU A 14 -27.53 -7.91 -9.52
N ASN A 15 -28.45 -8.78 -9.11
CA ASN A 15 -28.15 -10.08 -8.49
C ASN A 15 -27.29 -10.01 -7.22
N ARG A 16 -27.27 -8.87 -6.52
CA ARG A 16 -26.54 -8.70 -5.25
C ARG A 16 -27.41 -7.99 -4.22
N PRO A 17 -27.38 -8.43 -2.95
CA PRO A 17 -28.09 -7.73 -1.89
C PRO A 17 -27.42 -6.39 -1.61
N ASP A 18 -28.22 -5.39 -1.27
CA ASP A 18 -27.83 -4.04 -0.85
C ASP A 18 -26.88 -3.99 0.36
N THR A 19 -26.76 -5.11 1.09
CA THR A 19 -25.84 -5.28 2.23
C THR A 19 -24.49 -5.86 1.82
N ALA A 20 -24.32 -6.28 0.56
CA ALA A 20 -23.07 -6.81 0.07
C ALA A 20 -21.98 -5.74 0.08
N LYS A 21 -20.75 -6.15 0.42
CA LYS A 21 -19.60 -5.26 0.35
C LYS A 21 -19.10 -5.19 -1.09
N SER A 22 -18.98 -3.97 -1.57
CA SER A 22 -18.32 -3.66 -2.84
C SER A 22 -17.12 -2.76 -2.56
N TYR A 23 -16.26 -2.57 -3.56
CA TYR A 23 -14.95 -1.96 -3.37
C TYR A 23 -14.72 -0.86 -4.41
N MET A 24 -14.22 0.26 -3.93
CA MET A 24 -13.60 1.27 -4.78
C MET A 24 -12.10 1.03 -4.71
N TRP A 25 -11.51 0.72 -5.86
CA TRP A 25 -10.08 0.57 -6.06
C TRP A 25 -9.50 1.87 -6.56
N LEU A 26 -8.28 2.17 -6.12
CA LEU A 26 -7.56 3.37 -6.47
C LEU A 26 -6.22 2.98 -7.08
N GLY A 27 -5.90 3.54 -8.24
CA GLY A 27 -4.54 3.63 -8.76
C GLY A 27 -4.11 5.08 -8.88
N ARG A 28 -2.99 5.42 -8.25
CA ARG A 28 -2.35 6.74 -8.35
C ARG A 28 -1.01 6.62 -9.06
N GLY A 29 -0.88 7.23 -10.22
CA GLY A 29 0.29 7.14 -11.08
C GLY A 29 0.57 8.44 -11.83
N GLY A 30 1.20 8.32 -13.00
CA GLY A 30 1.58 9.44 -13.85
C GLY A 30 2.91 10.12 -13.46
N PRO A 31 3.37 11.07 -14.29
CA PRO A 31 4.57 11.87 -14.01
C PRO A 31 4.49 12.59 -12.65
N PRO A 32 5.63 12.83 -11.95
CA PRO A 32 5.63 13.49 -10.64
C PRO A 32 4.94 14.87 -10.62
N ASP A 33 5.01 15.62 -11.72
CA ASP A 33 4.41 16.93 -11.92
C ASP A 33 2.92 16.87 -12.31
N LYS A 34 2.46 15.72 -12.83
CA LYS A 34 1.08 15.52 -13.32
C LYS A 34 0.54 14.17 -12.83
N PRO A 35 0.29 14.02 -11.52
CA PRO A 35 -0.25 12.78 -10.99
C PRO A 35 -1.67 12.54 -11.50
N VAL A 36 -1.94 11.32 -11.92
CA VAL A 36 -3.27 10.86 -12.31
C VAL A 36 -3.80 9.91 -11.25
N VAL A 37 -5.08 10.05 -10.94
CA VAL A 37 -5.80 9.16 -10.03
C VAL A 37 -6.93 8.50 -10.80
N VAL A 38 -6.91 7.18 -10.84
CA VAL A 38 -7.94 6.35 -11.45
C VAL A 38 -8.68 5.63 -10.33
N TYR A 39 -10.00 5.63 -10.42
CA TYR A 39 -10.89 4.93 -9.50
C TYR A 39 -11.64 3.85 -10.28
N GLU A 40 -11.63 2.63 -9.78
CA GLU A 40 -12.39 1.53 -10.35
C GLU A 40 -13.31 0.89 -9.33
N TYR A 41 -14.58 0.79 -9.69
CA TYR A 41 -15.56 0.07 -8.91
C TYR A 41 -15.49 -1.43 -9.23
N HIS A 42 -15.43 -2.27 -8.19
CA HIS A 42 -15.57 -3.72 -8.33
C HIS A 42 -16.45 -4.31 -7.22
N PRO A 43 -17.26 -5.35 -7.52
CA PRO A 43 -18.17 -5.98 -6.55
C PRO A 43 -17.46 -6.89 -5.53
N GLY A 44 -16.14 -6.81 -5.42
CA GLY A 44 -15.36 -7.61 -4.49
C GLY A 44 -13.91 -7.17 -4.39
N ARG A 45 -13.14 -7.92 -3.58
CA ARG A 45 -11.72 -7.66 -3.32
C ARG A 45 -10.81 -8.73 -3.94
N LYS A 46 -11.15 -9.29 -5.10
CA LYS A 46 -10.40 -10.42 -5.67
C LYS A 46 -9.09 -9.92 -6.31
N ALA A 47 -8.04 -10.74 -6.27
CA ALA A 47 -6.76 -10.45 -6.93
C ALA A 47 -6.88 -10.29 -8.46
N ALA A 48 -7.95 -10.84 -9.07
CA ALA A 48 -8.24 -10.65 -10.49
C ALA A 48 -8.38 -9.16 -10.86
N TYR A 49 -9.09 -8.37 -10.03
CA TYR A 49 -9.27 -6.94 -10.29
C TYR A 49 -7.95 -6.16 -10.26
N ILE A 50 -7.01 -6.57 -9.41
CA ILE A 50 -5.66 -6.00 -9.40
C ILE A 50 -4.91 -6.39 -10.67
N THR A 51 -5.05 -7.64 -11.13
CA THR A 51 -4.38 -8.11 -12.35
C THR A 51 -4.84 -7.32 -13.55
N ASP A 52 -6.15 -7.12 -13.69
CA ASP A 52 -6.76 -6.37 -14.78
C ASP A 52 -6.35 -4.88 -14.72
N PHE A 53 -6.27 -4.29 -13.52
CA PHE A 53 -5.80 -2.91 -13.33
C PHE A 53 -4.33 -2.71 -13.73
N LEU A 54 -3.51 -3.75 -13.57
CA LEU A 54 -2.07 -3.69 -13.85
C LEU A 54 -1.72 -4.01 -15.30
N ASP A 55 -2.71 -4.27 -16.17
CA ASP A 55 -2.45 -4.62 -17.57
C ASP A 55 -1.62 -3.55 -18.30
N GLY A 56 -0.50 -3.96 -18.88
CA GLY A 56 0.47 -3.08 -19.54
C GLY A 56 1.27 -2.16 -18.59
N PHE A 57 1.22 -2.37 -17.28
CA PHE A 57 1.98 -1.59 -16.30
C PHE A 57 3.36 -2.21 -16.03
N SER A 58 4.39 -1.38 -16.14
CA SER A 58 5.76 -1.69 -15.71
C SER A 58 6.31 -0.61 -14.79
N GLY A 59 7.12 -1.02 -13.80
CA GLY A 59 7.77 -0.14 -12.83
C GLY A 59 7.39 -0.44 -11.39
N PHE A 60 7.50 0.54 -10.52
CA PHE A 60 7.23 0.35 -9.09
C PHE A 60 5.72 0.40 -8.79
N LEU A 61 5.21 -0.62 -8.12
CA LEU A 61 3.87 -0.65 -7.53
C LEU A 61 3.99 -0.60 -6.01
N GLN A 62 3.45 0.45 -5.38
CA GLN A 62 3.45 0.57 -3.91
C GLN A 62 2.04 0.35 -3.33
N THR A 63 1.91 -0.56 -2.39
CA THR A 63 0.61 -0.94 -1.81
C THR A 63 0.70 -1.15 -0.30
N ASP A 64 -0.43 -1.42 0.34
CA ASP A 64 -0.45 -2.02 1.66
C ASP A 64 0.01 -3.50 1.63
N GLY A 65 -0.02 -4.17 2.79
CA GLY A 65 0.34 -5.58 2.89
C GLY A 65 -0.82 -6.54 2.62
N TYR A 66 -1.80 -6.19 1.78
CA TYR A 66 -2.87 -7.10 1.38
C TYR A 66 -2.32 -8.20 0.44
N GLN A 67 -2.48 -9.47 0.85
CA GLN A 67 -2.00 -10.63 0.10
C GLN A 67 -2.57 -10.77 -1.33
N GLY A 68 -3.68 -10.08 -1.64
CA GLY A 68 -4.22 -10.04 -2.99
C GLY A 68 -3.26 -9.43 -3.99
N TYR A 69 -2.46 -8.43 -3.59
CA TYR A 69 -1.44 -7.83 -4.44
C TYR A 69 -0.33 -8.83 -4.78
N GLU A 70 0.19 -9.56 -3.79
CA GLU A 70 1.21 -10.61 -4.03
C GLU A 70 0.69 -11.68 -4.99
N SER A 71 -0.58 -12.09 -4.82
CA SER A 71 -1.22 -13.08 -5.69
C SER A 71 -1.42 -12.55 -7.12
N ALA A 72 -1.85 -11.30 -7.26
CA ALA A 72 -2.02 -10.64 -8.55
C ALA A 72 -0.69 -10.48 -9.28
N LEU A 73 0.37 -10.05 -8.57
CA LEU A 73 1.71 -9.91 -9.14
C LEU A 73 2.35 -11.26 -9.49
N ALA A 74 2.07 -12.32 -8.75
CA ALA A 74 2.49 -13.66 -9.14
C ALA A 74 1.83 -14.10 -10.46
N LYS A 75 0.52 -13.86 -10.62
CA LYS A 75 -0.20 -14.13 -11.86
C LYS A 75 0.31 -13.25 -13.00
N HIS A 76 0.47 -11.95 -12.77
CA HIS A 76 0.93 -10.98 -13.77
C HIS A 76 2.30 -11.36 -14.34
N ARG A 77 3.25 -11.75 -13.49
CA ARG A 77 4.58 -12.22 -13.94
C ARG A 77 4.51 -13.46 -14.83
N PHE A 78 3.46 -14.27 -14.69
CA PHE A 78 3.25 -15.44 -15.53
C PHE A 78 2.56 -15.08 -16.86
N THR A 79 1.60 -14.15 -16.84
CA THR A 79 0.83 -13.76 -18.04
C THR A 79 1.53 -12.72 -18.90
N HIS A 80 2.31 -11.82 -18.30
CA HIS A 80 3.05 -10.72 -18.94
C HIS A 80 4.51 -10.74 -18.47
N PRO A 81 5.31 -11.74 -18.89
CA PRO A 81 6.70 -11.90 -18.43
C PRO A 81 7.64 -10.75 -18.84
N GLU A 82 7.27 -9.98 -19.87
CA GLU A 82 7.96 -8.77 -20.32
C GLU A 82 7.79 -7.59 -19.35
N ASP A 83 6.69 -7.56 -18.61
CA ASP A 83 6.39 -6.48 -17.67
C ASP A 83 7.16 -6.65 -16.37
N LYS A 84 7.90 -5.60 -16.00
CA LYS A 84 8.76 -5.59 -14.81
C LYS A 84 8.12 -4.76 -13.73
N ILE A 85 7.31 -5.41 -12.89
CA ILE A 85 6.70 -4.78 -11.72
C ILE A 85 7.54 -5.06 -10.47
N ILE A 86 7.99 -3.99 -9.80
CA ILE A 86 8.69 -4.06 -8.51
C ILE A 86 7.71 -3.67 -7.41
N HIS A 87 7.42 -4.59 -6.50
CA HIS A 87 6.50 -4.35 -5.39
C HIS A 87 7.19 -3.63 -4.23
N ALA A 88 6.67 -2.48 -3.85
CA ALA A 88 7.05 -1.74 -2.65
C ALA A 88 5.94 -1.79 -1.60
N GLY A 89 6.33 -2.05 -0.35
CA GLY A 89 5.41 -2.14 0.79
C GLY A 89 5.20 -0.79 1.46
N CYS A 90 4.23 -0.76 2.38
CA CYS A 90 3.92 0.42 3.18
C CYS A 90 4.40 0.26 4.65
N LEU A 91 5.38 1.07 5.05
CA LEU A 91 5.91 1.06 6.42
C LEU A 91 4.90 1.55 7.46
N ALA A 92 3.89 2.34 7.07
CA ALA A 92 2.83 2.78 7.98
C ALA A 92 2.01 1.60 8.54
N HIS A 93 1.79 0.55 7.74
CA HIS A 93 1.10 -0.66 8.18
C HIS A 93 1.91 -1.45 9.22
N VAL A 94 3.23 -1.55 9.01
CA VAL A 94 4.15 -2.14 9.99
C VAL A 94 4.15 -1.33 11.29
N ARG A 95 4.24 0.00 11.19
CA ARG A 95 4.16 0.92 12.33
C ARG A 95 2.86 0.73 13.12
N ARG A 96 1.72 0.62 12.43
CA ARG A 96 0.40 0.42 13.04
C ARG A 96 0.37 -0.86 13.89
N ASN A 97 0.91 -1.97 13.38
CA ASN A 97 0.95 -3.23 14.12
C ASN A 97 1.76 -3.12 15.43
N PHE A 98 2.90 -2.43 15.42
CA PHE A 98 3.66 -2.17 16.65
C PHE A 98 2.97 -1.18 17.59
N PHE A 99 2.25 -0.20 17.06
CA PHE A 99 1.44 0.70 17.87
C PHE A 99 0.31 -0.02 18.60
N GLU A 100 -0.44 -0.89 17.91
CA GLU A 100 -1.46 -1.72 18.57
C GLU A 100 -0.85 -2.67 19.60
N ALA A 101 0.31 -3.27 19.31
CA ALA A 101 1.05 -4.06 20.29
C ALA A 101 1.41 -3.23 21.54
N SER A 102 1.79 -1.96 21.39
CA SER A 102 2.12 -1.06 22.51
C SER A 102 0.93 -0.77 23.44
N LYS A 103 -0.29 -0.74 22.91
CA LYS A 103 -1.52 -0.55 23.72
C LYS A 103 -1.81 -1.76 24.60
N THR A 104 -1.54 -2.95 24.09
CA THR A 104 -1.83 -4.22 24.77
C THR A 104 -0.73 -4.66 25.73
N GLN A 105 0.54 -4.30 25.47
CA GLN A 105 1.70 -4.78 26.24
C GLN A 105 2.40 -3.66 27.06
N LYS A 106 1.66 -3.01 27.96
CA LYS A 106 2.15 -1.84 28.73
C LYS A 106 3.44 -2.06 29.54
N LYS A 107 3.76 -3.31 29.92
CA LYS A 107 4.98 -3.64 30.68
C LYS A 107 6.22 -3.87 29.78
N SER A 108 6.03 -4.15 28.49
CA SER A 108 7.12 -4.41 27.56
C SER A 108 7.56 -3.14 26.86
N LYS A 109 8.86 -2.86 26.85
CA LYS A 109 9.44 -1.75 26.07
C LYS A 109 9.63 -2.10 24.58
N SER A 110 9.43 -3.36 24.19
CA SER A 110 9.72 -3.83 22.83
C SER A 110 8.89 -3.13 21.74
N PRO A 111 7.57 -2.90 21.89
CA PRO A 111 6.79 -2.15 20.90
C PRO A 111 7.30 -0.71 20.70
N LEU A 112 7.68 -0.04 21.79
CA LEU A 112 8.22 1.32 21.74
C LEU A 112 9.61 1.37 21.06
N GLN A 113 10.43 0.34 21.24
CA GLN A 113 11.71 0.20 20.53
C GLN A 113 11.49 0.05 19.02
N ALA A 114 10.54 -0.78 18.58
CA ALA A 114 10.18 -0.90 17.16
C ALA A 114 9.73 0.44 16.57
N LEU A 115 8.85 1.16 17.29
CA LEU A 115 8.38 2.49 16.88
C LEU A 115 9.53 3.51 16.82
N SER A 116 10.55 3.38 17.67
CA SER A 116 11.75 4.22 17.64
C SER A 116 12.61 3.97 16.39
N PHE A 117 12.81 2.72 15.98
CA PHE A 117 13.48 2.40 14.71
C PHE A 117 12.75 3.04 13.52
N ILE A 118 11.44 2.82 13.46
CA ILE A 118 10.59 3.36 12.40
C ILE A 118 10.65 4.90 12.39
N LYS A 119 10.58 5.54 13.57
CA LYS A 119 10.71 6.99 13.68
C LYS A 119 12.04 7.50 13.10
N LYS A 120 13.16 6.83 13.38
CA LYS A 120 14.47 7.20 12.83
C LYS A 120 14.51 7.09 11.30
N ILE A 121 13.88 6.07 10.74
CA ILE A 121 13.75 5.89 9.28
C ILE A 121 13.01 7.08 8.66
N TYR A 122 11.83 7.42 9.18
CA TYR A 122 11.07 8.59 8.72
C TYR A 122 11.86 9.89 8.86
N GLN A 123 12.54 10.09 10.00
CA GLN A 123 13.35 11.30 10.22
C GLN A 123 14.51 11.42 9.21
N ALA A 124 15.20 10.32 8.92
CA ALA A 124 16.28 10.31 7.93
C ALA A 124 15.76 10.63 6.52
N GLU A 125 14.68 9.97 6.11
CA GLU A 125 14.01 10.23 4.82
C GLU A 125 13.54 11.69 4.71
N ASP A 126 12.86 12.23 5.72
CA ASP A 126 12.37 13.61 5.74
C ASP A 126 13.53 14.61 5.65
N ASN A 127 14.63 14.36 6.35
CA ASN A 127 15.81 15.22 6.32
C ASN A 127 16.50 15.20 4.96
N LEU A 128 16.54 14.06 4.27
CA LEU A 128 17.08 13.98 2.92
C LEU A 128 16.20 14.72 1.91
N ARG A 129 14.87 14.54 1.98
CA ARG A 129 13.94 15.19 1.06
C ARG A 129 14.00 16.71 1.14
N LYS A 130 14.24 17.27 2.34
CA LYS A 130 14.42 18.72 2.54
C LYS A 130 15.65 19.29 1.84
N GLN A 131 16.63 18.47 1.47
CA GLN A 131 17.84 18.93 0.77
C GLN A 131 17.59 19.17 -0.73
N ASN A 132 16.45 18.75 -1.27
CA ASN A 132 16.05 18.95 -2.67
C ASN A 132 17.16 18.56 -3.68
N LEU A 133 17.75 17.38 -3.46
CA LEU A 133 18.81 16.83 -4.29
C LEU A 133 18.24 16.27 -5.60
N ALA A 134 19.09 16.18 -6.64
CA ALA A 134 18.76 15.44 -7.84
C ALA A 134 18.55 13.94 -7.54
N ASP A 135 17.70 13.27 -8.33
CA ASP A 135 17.24 11.89 -8.05
C ASP A 135 18.38 10.89 -7.84
N GLU A 136 19.43 10.92 -8.66
CA GLU A 136 20.57 10.01 -8.55
C GLU A 136 21.31 10.19 -7.21
N THR A 137 21.74 11.42 -6.91
CA THR A 137 22.40 11.75 -5.64
C THR A 137 21.49 11.50 -4.43
N PHE A 138 20.18 11.74 -4.57
CA PHE A 138 19.21 11.46 -3.53
C PHE A 138 19.13 9.96 -3.23
N LEU A 139 19.10 9.11 -4.25
CA LEU A 139 19.07 7.64 -4.09
C LEU A 139 20.33 7.10 -3.43
N GLU A 140 21.51 7.58 -3.83
CA GLU A 140 22.78 7.22 -3.21
C GLU A 140 22.78 7.56 -1.72
N LYS A 141 22.51 8.82 -1.37
CA LYS A 141 22.46 9.27 0.04
C LYS A 141 21.35 8.57 0.83
N ARG A 142 20.22 8.28 0.20
CA ARG A 142 19.14 7.50 0.82
C ARG A 142 19.64 6.11 1.20
N LYS A 143 20.34 5.41 0.30
CA LYS A 143 20.92 4.10 0.63
C LYS A 143 21.95 4.22 1.74
N GLU A 144 22.87 5.18 1.68
CA GLU A 144 23.91 5.38 2.71
C GLU A 144 23.34 5.65 4.12
N THR A 145 22.22 6.37 4.20
CA THR A 145 21.68 6.83 5.49
C THR A 145 20.52 5.99 6.01
N VAL A 146 19.60 5.56 5.12
CA VAL A 146 18.36 4.88 5.48
C VAL A 146 18.52 3.36 5.52
N LEU A 147 19.28 2.77 4.59
CA LEU A 147 19.47 1.32 4.56
C LEU A 147 20.08 0.77 5.88
N PRO A 148 21.12 1.39 6.48
CA PRO A 148 21.66 0.92 7.75
C PRO A 148 20.66 0.98 8.92
N LEU A 149 19.66 1.88 8.84
CA LEU A 149 18.58 1.94 9.84
C LEU A 149 17.62 0.77 9.67
N PHE A 150 17.29 0.41 8.43
CA PHE A 150 16.54 -0.81 8.13
C PHE A 150 17.29 -2.05 8.59
N GLU A 151 18.57 -2.19 8.26
CA GLU A 151 19.37 -3.37 8.67
C GLU A 151 19.40 -3.53 10.20
N LYS A 152 19.66 -2.45 10.94
CA LYS A 152 19.59 -2.47 12.41
C LYS A 152 18.22 -2.88 12.93
N PHE A 153 17.15 -2.40 12.28
CA PHE A 153 15.79 -2.79 12.63
C PHE A 153 15.53 -4.27 12.32
N LYS A 154 16.02 -4.79 11.18
CA LYS A 154 15.92 -6.20 10.80
C LYS A 154 16.60 -7.10 11.81
N THR A 155 17.85 -6.81 12.17
CA THR A 155 18.60 -7.58 13.17
C THR A 155 17.86 -7.62 14.49
N TRP A 156 17.24 -6.50 14.89
CA TRP A 156 16.41 -6.45 16.09
C TRP A 156 15.14 -7.30 15.95
N LEU A 157 14.45 -7.28 14.80
CA LEU A 157 13.26 -8.11 14.53
C LEU A 157 13.60 -9.60 14.55
N ASP A 158 14.68 -10.00 13.89
CA ASP A 158 15.15 -11.40 13.83
C ASP A 158 15.45 -11.93 15.23
N LYS A 159 16.09 -11.12 16.09
CA LYS A 159 16.29 -11.45 17.50
C LYS A 159 14.97 -11.55 18.28
N LYS A 160 13.99 -10.68 18.00
CA LYS A 160 12.70 -10.70 18.70
C LYS A 160 11.83 -11.88 18.28
N LEU A 161 11.96 -12.35 17.04
CA LEU A 161 11.23 -13.51 16.54
C LEU A 161 11.53 -14.77 17.37
N THR A 162 12.77 -14.96 17.85
CA THR A 162 13.15 -16.10 18.68
C THR A 162 12.75 -15.97 20.16
N GLN A 163 12.44 -14.75 20.61
CA GLN A 163 12.15 -14.45 22.02
C GLN A 163 10.66 -14.33 22.33
N ILE A 164 9.81 -14.12 21.32
CA ILE A 164 8.41 -13.77 21.51
C ILE A 164 7.52 -14.83 20.83
N PRO A 165 6.58 -15.44 21.56
CA PRO A 165 5.60 -16.35 20.96
C PRO A 165 4.82 -15.68 19.81
N PRO A 166 4.69 -16.33 18.63
CA PRO A 166 3.99 -15.76 17.47
C PRO A 166 2.51 -15.43 17.69
N SER A 167 1.88 -16.04 18.69
CA SER A 167 0.47 -15.83 19.04
C SER A 167 0.19 -14.47 19.69
N LEU A 168 1.20 -13.87 20.33
CA LEU A 168 1.06 -12.56 20.97
C LEU A 168 0.95 -11.45 19.93
N THR A 169 0.28 -10.35 20.29
CA THR A 169 0.15 -9.15 19.44
C THR A 169 1.51 -8.66 18.92
N MET A 170 2.52 -8.64 19.80
CA MET A 170 3.90 -8.31 19.41
C MET A 170 4.53 -9.35 18.48
N GLY A 171 4.31 -10.64 18.72
CA GLY A 171 4.82 -11.72 17.85
C GLY A 171 4.23 -11.65 16.44
N LYS A 172 2.92 -11.37 16.34
CA LYS A 172 2.23 -11.11 15.07
C LYS A 172 2.82 -9.89 14.34
N ALA A 173 3.09 -8.81 15.06
CA ALA A 173 3.69 -7.60 14.49
C ALA A 173 5.11 -7.85 13.95
N VAL A 174 5.95 -8.58 14.70
CA VAL A 174 7.30 -8.97 14.25
C VAL A 174 7.23 -9.85 13.01
N LYS A 175 6.40 -10.90 13.03
CA LYS A 175 6.23 -11.80 11.88
C LYS A 175 5.74 -11.05 10.65
N TYR A 176 4.76 -10.15 10.81
CA TYR A 176 4.27 -9.32 9.71
C TYR A 176 5.38 -8.43 9.13
N ALA A 177 6.15 -7.74 9.98
CA ALA A 177 7.25 -6.88 9.53
C ALA A 177 8.31 -7.65 8.73
N LEU A 178 8.68 -8.85 9.19
CA LEU A 178 9.64 -9.71 8.50
C LEU A 178 9.11 -10.26 7.17
N ASN A 179 7.83 -10.64 7.11
CA ASN A 179 7.21 -11.07 5.85
C ASN A 179 7.17 -9.95 4.81
N GLN A 180 6.94 -8.71 5.25
CA GLN A 180 6.91 -7.54 4.36
C GLN A 180 8.30 -7.00 4.02
N TRP A 181 9.35 -7.51 4.65
CA TRP A 181 10.70 -6.94 4.59
C TRP A 181 11.24 -6.70 3.16
N PRO A 182 11.12 -7.65 2.21
CA PRO A 182 11.60 -7.45 0.84
C PRO A 182 10.92 -6.25 0.17
N PHE A 183 9.62 -6.05 0.44
CA PHE A 183 8.83 -4.95 -0.13
C PHE A 183 9.13 -3.63 0.58
N LEU A 184 9.42 -3.65 1.89
CA LEU A 184 9.71 -2.44 2.67
C LEU A 184 11.01 -1.76 2.26
N ILE A 185 11.99 -2.50 1.75
CA ILE A 185 13.27 -1.92 1.31
C ILE A 185 13.26 -1.52 -0.17
N ALA A 186 12.32 -2.04 -0.97
CA ALA A 186 12.26 -1.79 -2.41
C ALA A 186 12.07 -0.30 -2.76
N TYR A 187 11.43 0.50 -1.90
CA TYR A 187 11.27 1.94 -2.16
C TYR A 187 12.60 2.70 -2.18
N LEU A 188 13.66 2.14 -1.56
CA LEU A 188 14.98 2.76 -1.52
C LEU A 188 15.58 2.92 -2.91
N ASP A 189 15.09 2.17 -3.91
CA ASP A 189 15.54 2.20 -5.30
C ASP A 189 14.74 3.16 -6.20
N CYS A 190 13.76 3.91 -5.66
CA CYS A 190 12.94 4.84 -6.44
C CYS A 190 12.76 6.19 -5.75
N ALA A 191 13.26 7.28 -6.35
CA ALA A 191 13.28 8.62 -5.73
C ALA A 191 11.87 9.16 -5.44
N SER A 192 10.93 8.85 -6.34
CA SER A 192 9.53 9.28 -6.25
C SER A 192 8.72 8.57 -5.16
N LEU A 193 9.15 7.38 -4.73
CA LEU A 193 8.49 6.63 -3.65
C LEU A 193 8.92 7.12 -2.27
N THR A 194 7.96 7.13 -1.35
CA THR A 194 8.10 7.39 0.09
C THR A 194 8.05 6.07 0.88
N PRO A 195 8.41 6.06 2.18
CA PRO A 195 8.32 4.85 3.02
C PRO A 195 6.90 4.28 3.15
N ASP A 196 5.87 5.07 2.84
CA ASP A 196 4.46 4.69 2.88
C ASP A 196 3.69 5.15 1.63
N ASN A 197 2.46 4.65 1.49
CA ASN A 197 1.54 4.96 0.39
C ASN A 197 0.54 6.07 0.77
N ASN A 198 0.88 6.99 1.70
CA ASN A 198 -0.07 7.98 2.24
C ASN A 198 -0.79 8.83 1.17
N LYS A 199 -0.15 9.10 0.02
CA LYS A 199 -0.80 9.86 -1.08
C LYS A 199 -1.97 9.08 -1.70
N ALA A 200 -1.87 7.76 -1.79
CA ALA A 200 -2.98 6.90 -2.19
C ALA A 200 -4.09 6.92 -1.12
N GLU A 201 -3.72 6.72 0.15
CA GLU A 201 -4.69 6.77 1.27
C GLU A 201 -5.45 8.12 1.33
N GLN A 202 -4.77 9.24 1.07
CA GLN A 202 -5.40 10.56 0.98
C GLN A 202 -6.37 10.66 -0.19
N SER A 203 -6.02 10.08 -1.35
CA SER A 203 -6.86 10.10 -2.54
C SER A 203 -8.12 9.23 -2.40
N ILE A 204 -8.05 8.13 -1.64
CA ILE A 204 -9.20 7.26 -1.39
C ILE A 204 -10.08 7.74 -0.21
N LYS A 205 -9.57 8.66 0.61
CA LYS A 205 -10.22 9.18 1.83
C LYS A 205 -11.67 9.68 1.63
N PRO A 206 -12.05 10.35 0.51
CA PRO A 206 -13.45 10.73 0.30
C PRO A 206 -14.42 9.53 0.39
N PHE A 207 -14.05 8.38 -0.18
CA PHE A 207 -14.83 7.15 -0.08
C PHE A 207 -14.77 6.53 1.31
N VAL A 208 -13.64 6.64 2.02
CA VAL A 208 -13.51 6.18 3.41
C VAL A 208 -14.45 6.93 4.34
N MET A 209 -14.51 8.26 4.23
CA MET A 209 -15.47 9.09 4.95
C MET A 209 -16.91 8.83 4.47
N GLY A 210 -17.04 8.53 3.17
CA GLY A 210 -18.24 8.12 2.48
C GLY A 210 -18.79 6.74 2.87
N ARG A 211 -18.10 5.92 3.68
CA ARG A 211 -18.50 4.52 3.97
C ARG A 211 -19.86 4.37 4.65
N ASN A 212 -20.31 5.42 5.33
CA ASN A 212 -21.63 5.46 5.97
C ASN A 212 -22.71 6.06 5.05
N TYR A 213 -22.32 6.49 3.85
CA TYR A 213 -23.22 6.94 2.80
C TYR A 213 -23.42 5.80 1.81
N VAL A 214 -24.64 5.74 1.31
CA VAL A 214 -25.09 4.67 0.44
C VAL A 214 -25.04 5.18 -1.00
N PHE A 215 -24.25 4.52 -1.85
CA PHE A 215 -24.20 4.81 -3.27
C PHE A 215 -25.36 4.07 -3.96
N LYS A 216 -26.00 4.71 -4.93
CA LYS A 216 -27.01 4.05 -5.77
C LYS A 216 -26.40 3.75 -7.12
N GLN A 217 -26.50 2.51 -7.60
CA GLN A 217 -26.16 2.23 -8.99
C GLN A 217 -27.16 2.94 -9.89
N VAL A 218 -26.69 3.93 -10.64
CA VAL A 218 -27.48 4.55 -11.71
C VAL A 218 -27.14 3.79 -12.99
N MET A 219 -28.02 2.87 -13.39
CA MET A 219 -27.91 2.21 -14.68
C MET A 219 -28.11 3.29 -15.76
N CYS A 220 -27.03 3.73 -16.40
CA CYS A 220 -27.16 4.42 -17.68
C CYS A 220 -27.62 3.38 -18.68
N SER A 221 -28.91 3.38 -19.00
CA SER A 221 -29.41 2.65 -20.16
C SER A 221 -28.67 3.17 -21.40
N ASN A 222 -28.05 2.27 -22.18
CA ASN A 222 -27.40 2.59 -23.46
C ASN A 222 -28.40 3.05 -24.56
N ASN A 223 -29.58 3.55 -24.17
CA ASN A 223 -30.60 4.10 -25.06
C ASN A 223 -30.64 5.63 -24.97
N SER A 224 -29.48 6.29 -24.96
CA SER A 224 -29.44 7.70 -25.33
C SER A 224 -29.46 7.80 -26.86
N PRO A 225 -30.52 8.36 -27.49
CA PRO A 225 -30.56 8.54 -28.94
C PRO A 225 -29.57 9.60 -29.47
N TYR A 226 -28.73 10.18 -28.62
CA TYR A 226 -27.86 11.32 -28.96
C TYR A 226 -26.40 10.96 -29.27
N LEU A 227 -26.06 9.68 -29.47
CA LEU A 227 -24.70 9.26 -29.90
C LEU A 227 -24.68 8.57 -31.27
N LYS A 228 -25.52 9.03 -32.20
CA LYS A 228 -25.30 8.85 -33.63
C LYS A 228 -25.30 10.21 -34.30
N THR A 229 -24.15 10.87 -34.36
CA THR A 229 -23.67 11.75 -35.45
C THR A 229 -22.45 12.54 -35.02
N ALA A 230 -21.29 12.18 -35.56
CA ALA A 230 -20.28 13.02 -36.23
C ALA A 230 -19.05 12.14 -36.51
#